data_AF-A0A1S3QP56-F1
#
_entry.id   AF-A0A1S3QP56-F1
#
_cell.length_a   1.000
_cell.length_b   1.000
_cell.length_c   1.000
_cell.angle_alpha   90.00
_cell.angle_beta   90.00
_cell.angle_gamma   90.00
#
_symmetry.space_group_name_H-M   'P 1'
#
loop_
_entity.id
_entity.type
_entity.pdbx_description
1 polymer ?
#
loop_
_entity_poly.entity_id
_entity_poly.type
_entity_poly.pdbx_seq_one_letter_code
_entity_poly.pdbx_strand_id
1 'polypeptide(L)'
;MLTHNAVDRPSPSLSSDSYIVCVKAVVMVRDDSSGGWLAQDGGALSRVGVCRVLTPELGLGLTPLGRSHFLIHGERLRDKQVILECALRKNLVYTKATPTFHHWMVEDRRCGLTFQRPADARAFDRGVRKAMEDMTEGSTTSSSTLQNEAELGDDDVFT
;
A
#
# COMPACT_ATOMS: atom_id res chain seq x y z
N MET A 1 28.55 14.56 -26.34
CA MET A 1 27.25 15.13 -25.94
C MET A 1 26.50 14.05 -25.18
N LEU A 2 26.23 14.29 -23.90
CA LEU A 2 25.49 13.39 -23.01
C LEU A 2 23.99 13.55 -23.26
N THR A 3 23.26 12.45 -23.43
CA THR A 3 21.89 12.34 -22.91
C THR A 3 21.75 10.95 -22.30
N HIS A 4 21.56 10.95 -20.98
CA HIS A 4 21.30 9.79 -20.14
C HIS A 4 20.17 8.93 -20.72
N ASN A 5 20.45 7.66 -20.98
CA ASN A 5 19.42 6.63 -20.95
C ASN A 5 18.95 6.54 -19.49
N ALA A 6 17.71 6.97 -19.25
CA ALA A 6 17.00 6.64 -18.03
C ALA A 6 16.96 5.11 -17.95
N VAL A 7 17.72 4.55 -17.02
CA VAL A 7 17.69 3.13 -16.68
C VAL A 7 16.24 2.84 -16.32
N ASP A 8 15.60 2.01 -17.15
CA ASP A 8 14.30 1.40 -16.90
C ASP A 8 14.41 0.67 -15.55
N ARG A 9 14.07 1.38 -14.47
CA ARG A 9 14.07 0.80 -13.13
C ARG A 9 12.93 -0.20 -13.14
N PRO A 10 13.19 -1.51 -13.00
CA PRO A 10 12.11 -2.46 -12.89
C PRO A 10 11.23 -2.02 -11.73
N SER A 11 9.95 -1.78 -12.00
CA SER A 11 8.95 -1.55 -10.95
C SER A 11 9.10 -2.70 -9.95
N PRO A 12 9.22 -2.40 -8.64
CA PRO A 12 9.44 -3.45 -7.64
C PRO A 12 8.35 -4.51 -7.78
N SER A 13 8.74 -5.77 -7.94
CA SER A 13 7.81 -6.88 -8.09
C SER A 13 6.99 -7.02 -6.79
N LEU A 14 5.76 -6.50 -6.82
CA LEU A 14 4.82 -6.54 -5.71
C LEU A 14 4.24 -7.95 -5.58
N SER A 15 4.80 -8.77 -4.68
CA SER A 15 4.19 -10.05 -4.31
C SER A 15 2.86 -9.82 -3.57
N SER A 16 1.95 -10.79 -3.59
CA SER A 16 0.66 -10.66 -2.88
C SER A 16 0.84 -10.43 -1.37
N ASP A 17 1.93 -10.96 -0.80
CA ASP A 17 2.30 -10.80 0.61
C ASP A 17 2.78 -9.39 0.96
N SER A 18 3.06 -8.56 -0.05
CA SER A 18 3.45 -7.16 0.16
C SER A 18 2.25 -6.27 0.51
N TYR A 19 1.01 -6.71 0.32
CA TYR A 19 -0.18 -5.91 0.56
C TYR A 19 -0.63 -5.96 2.03
N ILE A 20 -0.66 -4.81 2.71
CA ILE A 20 -1.28 -4.67 4.04
C ILE A 20 -2.80 -4.73 3.94
N VAL A 21 -3.34 -4.11 2.89
CA VAL A 21 -4.78 -4.11 2.61
C VAL A 21 -4.99 -4.10 1.11
N CYS A 22 -6.06 -4.76 0.66
CA CYS A 22 -6.47 -4.78 -0.73
C CYS A 22 -8.00 -4.73 -0.80
N VAL A 23 -8.54 -3.82 -1.60
CA VAL A 23 -9.98 -3.59 -1.80
C VAL A 23 -10.29 -3.38 -3.28
N LYS A 24 -11.58 -3.31 -3.63
CA LYS A 24 -12.04 -2.88 -4.96
C LYS A 24 -12.65 -1.49 -4.88
N ALA A 25 -12.14 -0.56 -5.67
CA ALA A 25 -12.59 0.82 -5.70
C ALA A 25 -12.44 1.41 -7.11
N VAL A 26 -13.12 2.53 -7.35
CA VAL A 26 -12.92 3.38 -8.53
C VAL A 26 -11.86 4.42 -8.20
N VAL A 27 -10.85 4.54 -9.05
CA VAL A 27 -9.82 5.58 -8.92
C VAL A 27 -10.38 6.92 -9.39
N MET A 28 -10.23 7.93 -8.56
CA MET A 28 -10.67 9.30 -8.81
C MET A 28 -9.46 10.22 -8.90
N VAL A 29 -9.51 11.21 -9.77
CA VAL A 29 -8.55 12.30 -9.85
C VAL A 29 -9.28 13.62 -9.75
N ARG A 30 -8.65 14.63 -9.17
CA ARG A 30 -9.23 15.97 -9.21
C ARG A 30 -9.01 16.57 -10.60
N ASP A 31 -10.08 17.10 -11.17
CA ASP A 31 -10.00 17.92 -12.36
C ASP A 31 -9.90 19.39 -11.93
N ASP A 32 -8.75 20.01 -12.22
CA ASP A 32 -8.48 21.39 -11.81
C ASP A 32 -9.29 22.41 -12.64
N SER A 33 -9.81 22.02 -13.81
CA SER A 33 -10.64 22.90 -14.64
C SER A 33 -12.05 23.09 -14.07
N SER A 34 -12.70 22.01 -13.62
CA SER A 34 -14.03 22.05 -12.97
C SER A 34 -13.95 22.21 -11.45
N GLY A 35 -12.79 21.94 -10.84
CA GLY A 35 -12.61 21.84 -9.40
C GLY A 35 -13.20 20.58 -8.77
N GLY A 36 -13.82 19.71 -9.59
CA GLY A 36 -14.51 18.48 -9.19
C GLY A 36 -13.64 17.22 -9.21
N TRP A 37 -14.27 16.08 -8.93
CA TRP A 37 -13.63 14.77 -8.97
C TRP A 37 -14.09 14.01 -10.22
N LEU A 38 -13.13 13.51 -10.99
CA LEU A 38 -13.37 12.70 -12.18
C LEU A 38 -12.99 11.25 -11.92
N ALA A 39 -13.86 10.33 -12.33
CA ALA A 39 -13.56 8.90 -12.30
C ALA A 39 -12.60 8.56 -13.44
N GLN A 40 -11.46 7.97 -13.11
CA GLN A 40 -10.49 7.56 -14.11
C GLN A 40 -11.06 6.38 -14.93
N ASP A 41 -10.72 6.34 -16.21
CA ASP A 41 -11.06 5.24 -17.12
C ASP A 41 -12.55 4.88 -17.16
N GLY A 42 -13.42 5.89 -17.12
CA GLY A 42 -14.87 5.71 -17.17
C GLY A 42 -15.47 5.05 -15.93
N GLY A 43 -14.77 5.09 -14.79
CA GLY A 43 -15.28 4.51 -13.54
C GLY A 43 -15.04 3.01 -13.40
N ALA A 44 -14.07 2.47 -14.15
CA ALA A 44 -13.73 1.06 -14.05
C ALA A 44 -13.23 0.68 -12.64
N LEU A 45 -13.68 -0.47 -12.15
CA LEU A 45 -13.22 -1.01 -10.87
C LEU A 45 -11.75 -1.43 -10.97
N SER A 46 -11.02 -1.12 -9.90
CA SER A 46 -9.61 -1.43 -9.75
C SER A 46 -9.37 -2.18 -8.44
N ARG A 47 -8.41 -3.11 -8.47
CA ARG A 47 -7.82 -3.69 -7.26
C ARG A 47 -6.85 -2.66 -6.70
N VAL A 48 -7.22 -2.04 -5.59
CA VAL A 48 -6.42 -0.99 -4.95
C VAL A 48 -5.97 -1.46 -3.58
N GLY A 49 -4.70 -1.26 -3.27
CA GLY A 49 -4.14 -1.69 -2.00
C GLY A 49 -2.98 -0.83 -1.53
N VAL A 50 -2.68 -0.96 -0.25
CA VAL A 50 -1.48 -0.40 0.36
C VAL A 50 -0.46 -1.51 0.41
N CYS A 51 0.69 -1.30 -0.20
CA CYS A 51 1.74 -2.29 -0.28
C CYS A 51 3.06 -1.78 0.31
N ARG A 52 3.76 -2.69 0.98
CA ARG A 52 5.11 -2.52 1.48
C ARG A 52 6.09 -2.78 0.34
N VAL A 53 6.91 -1.79 0.05
CA VAL A 53 8.02 -1.91 -0.90
C VAL A 53 9.28 -2.21 -0.09
N LEU A 54 9.82 -3.40 -0.32
CA LEU A 54 11.18 -3.73 0.12
C LEU A 54 12.13 -3.01 -0.83
N THR A 55 12.90 -2.05 -0.33
CA THR A 55 14.06 -1.57 -1.07
C THR A 55 15.06 -2.72 -1.07
N PRO A 56 15.43 -3.30 -2.23
CA PRO A 56 16.52 -4.25 -2.27
C PRO A 56 17.73 -3.53 -1.69
N GLU A 57 18.39 -4.15 -0.73
CA GLU A 57 19.66 -3.66 -0.22
C GLU A 57 20.59 -3.44 -1.42
N LEU A 58 20.76 -2.20 -1.89
CA LEU A 58 22.00 -1.84 -2.54
C LEU A 58 23.04 -2.16 -1.47
N GLY A 59 23.88 -3.18 -1.73
CA GLY A 59 24.90 -3.72 -0.83
C GLY A 59 26.02 -2.73 -0.47
N LEU A 60 25.65 -1.50 -0.14
CA LEU A 60 26.51 -0.40 0.27
C LEU A 60 26.25 0.01 1.73
N GLY A 61 25.28 -0.59 2.43
CA GLY A 61 25.08 -0.32 3.87
C GLY A 61 24.73 1.13 4.22
N LEU A 62 24.26 1.94 3.26
CA LEU A 62 24.01 3.38 3.45
C LEU A 62 22.54 3.73 3.71
N THR A 63 21.59 2.83 3.47
CA THR A 63 20.21 3.01 3.94
C THR A 63 20.08 2.37 5.32
N PRO A 64 19.62 3.11 6.35
CA PRO A 64 19.38 2.54 7.67
C PRO A 64 18.48 1.31 7.53
N LEU A 65 19.02 0.14 7.86
CA LEU A 65 18.30 -1.12 8.02
C LEU A 65 17.04 -0.84 8.85
N GLY A 66 15.86 -0.94 8.24
CA GLY A 66 14.59 -0.86 8.98
C GLY A 66 13.60 0.23 8.56
N ARG A 67 13.82 1.00 7.50
CA ARG A 67 12.76 1.88 6.95
C ARG A 67 11.97 1.17 5.85
N SER A 68 10.80 0.66 6.22
CA SER A 68 9.82 0.15 5.26
C SER A 68 9.24 1.30 4.46
N HIS A 69 9.27 1.21 3.13
CA HIS A 69 8.56 2.13 2.25
C HIS A 69 7.19 1.56 1.92
N PHE A 70 6.20 2.43 1.77
CA PHE A 70 4.86 1.99 1.37
C PHE A 70 4.35 2.83 0.21
N LEU A 71 3.53 2.22 -0.63
CA LEU A 71 2.82 2.92 -1.69
C LEU A 71 1.37 2.44 -1.77
N ILE A 72 0.50 3.29 -2.30
CA ILE A 72 -0.84 2.93 -2.73
C ILE A 72 -0.74 2.52 -4.20
N HIS A 73 -1.09 1.27 -4.48
CA HIS A 73 -1.10 0.67 -5.81
C HIS A 73 -2.52 0.38 -6.24
N GLY A 74 -2.91 0.79 -7.44
CA GLY A 74 -4.21 0.52 -8.04
C GLY A 74 -4.07 -0.02 -9.45
N GLU A 75 -4.54 -1.25 -9.62
CA GLU A 75 -4.51 -1.98 -10.89
C GLU A 75 -5.95 -2.16 -11.39
N ARG A 76 -6.22 -1.75 -12.62
CA ARG A 76 -7.53 -1.89 -13.23
C ARG A 76 -7.87 -3.37 -13.44
N LEU A 77 -9.06 -3.79 -13.00
CA LEU A 77 -9.40 -5.21 -12.99
C LEU A 77 -9.48 -5.84 -14.38
N ARG A 78 -9.89 -5.07 -15.41
CA ARG A 78 -10.22 -5.57 -16.75
C ARG A 78 -8.99 -6.00 -17.56
N ASP A 79 -7.90 -5.26 -17.46
CA ASP A 79 -6.71 -5.39 -18.32
C ASP A 79 -5.41 -5.28 -17.53
N LYS A 80 -5.49 -5.24 -16.20
CA LYS A 80 -4.33 -5.23 -15.31
C LYS A 80 -3.44 -3.99 -15.48
N GLN A 81 -3.96 -2.93 -16.10
CA GLN A 81 -3.22 -1.69 -16.22
C GLN A 81 -3.04 -1.03 -14.85
N VAL A 82 -1.83 -0.60 -14.52
CA VAL A 82 -1.57 0.22 -13.33
C VAL A 82 -2.05 1.63 -13.61
N ILE A 83 -3.01 2.09 -12.82
CA ILE A 83 -3.71 3.36 -13.03
C ILE A 83 -3.60 4.29 -11.82
N LEU A 84 -3.10 3.78 -10.69
CA LEU A 84 -2.79 4.55 -9.50
C LEU A 84 -1.49 4.00 -8.89
N GLU A 85 -0.49 4.85 -8.78
CA GLU A 85 0.74 4.55 -8.05
C GLU A 85 1.14 5.81 -7.28
N CYS A 86 1.16 5.72 -5.95
CA CYS A 86 1.39 6.86 -5.08
C CYS A 86 2.22 6.45 -3.86
N ALA A 87 3.42 6.99 -3.72
CA ALA A 87 4.23 6.78 -2.52
C ALA A 87 3.55 7.38 -1.28
N LEU A 88 3.40 6.58 -0.23
CA LEU A 88 2.91 7.06 1.06
C LEU A 88 4.00 7.87 1.76
N ARG A 89 3.59 8.99 2.36
CA ARG A 89 4.45 9.86 3.18
C ARG A 89 3.85 9.99 4.57
N LYS A 90 4.70 10.22 5.58
CA LYS A 90 4.27 10.39 6.98
C LYS A 90 3.32 11.57 7.19
N ASN A 91 3.44 12.59 6.36
CA ASN A 91 2.62 13.80 6.38
C ASN A 91 1.52 13.78 5.32
N LEU A 92 1.10 12.60 4.84
CA LEU A 92 0.00 12.49 3.89
C LEU A 92 -1.28 13.05 4.51
N VAL A 93 -1.88 14.04 3.85
CA VAL A 93 -3.19 14.54 4.22
C VAL A 93 -4.24 13.63 3.60
N TYR A 94 -4.75 12.69 4.39
CA TYR A 94 -5.82 11.76 4.00
C TYR A 94 -7.18 12.25 4.52
N THR A 95 -8.09 12.56 3.60
CA THR A 95 -9.41 13.13 3.89
C THR A 95 -10.52 12.12 3.58
N LYS A 96 -11.43 11.95 4.54
CA LYS A 96 -12.63 11.12 4.40
C LYS A 96 -13.83 12.03 4.09
N ALA A 97 -14.04 12.33 2.82
CA ALA A 97 -15.09 13.26 2.40
C ALA A 97 -16.50 12.69 2.59
N THR A 98 -16.69 11.39 2.33
CA THR A 98 -17.93 10.64 2.63
C THR A 98 -17.60 9.23 3.12
N PRO A 99 -18.58 8.43 3.59
CA PRO A 99 -18.34 7.04 4.00
C PRO A 99 -17.76 6.14 2.91
N THR A 100 -17.88 6.53 1.64
CA THR A 100 -17.41 5.76 0.48
C THR A 100 -16.48 6.56 -0.43
N PHE A 101 -16.14 7.80 -0.09
CA PHE A 101 -15.24 8.61 -0.89
C PHE A 101 -14.15 9.22 -0.02
N HIS A 102 -12.92 8.74 -0.22
CA HIS A 102 -11.73 9.25 0.45
C HIS A 102 -10.74 9.78 -0.58
N HIS A 103 -9.96 10.79 -0.20
CA HIS A 103 -8.97 11.38 -1.07
C HIS A 103 -7.76 11.92 -0.33
N TRP A 104 -6.67 12.13 -1.06
CA TRP A 104 -5.42 12.61 -0.50
C TRP A 104 -4.62 13.38 -1.55
N MET A 105 -3.56 14.06 -1.12
CA MET A 105 -2.67 14.83 -1.98
C MET A 105 -1.26 14.23 -1.99
N VAL A 106 -0.68 14.03 -3.17
CA VAL A 106 0.69 13.55 -3.37
C VAL A 106 1.34 14.40 -4.45
N GLU A 107 2.50 15.01 -4.16
CA GLU A 107 3.32 15.74 -5.16
C GLU A 107 2.49 16.64 -6.07
N ASP A 108 1.66 17.48 -5.45
CA ASP A 108 0.75 18.43 -6.09
C ASP A 108 -0.47 17.83 -6.82
N ARG A 109 -0.60 16.51 -6.89
CA ARG A 109 -1.77 15.82 -7.45
C ARG A 109 -2.73 15.39 -6.35
N ARG A 110 -4.03 15.54 -6.60
CA ARG A 110 -5.10 15.04 -5.72
C ARG A 110 -5.69 13.75 -6.29
N CYS A 111 -5.50 12.67 -5.55
CA CYS A 111 -5.98 11.34 -5.87
C CYS A 111 -7.11 10.96 -4.91
N GLY A 112 -8.06 10.14 -5.35
CA GLY A 112 -9.14 9.67 -4.52
C GLY A 112 -9.62 8.29 -4.91
N LEU A 113 -10.44 7.71 -4.03
CA LEU A 113 -11.07 6.41 -4.22
C LEU A 113 -12.54 6.51 -3.86
N THR A 114 -13.38 6.05 -4.78
CA THR A 114 -14.79 5.74 -4.51
C THR A 114 -14.93 4.25 -4.25
N PHE A 115 -15.21 3.90 -3.00
CA PHE A 115 -15.39 2.53 -2.54
C PHE A 115 -16.81 2.04 -2.82
N GLN A 116 -16.95 0.76 -3.14
CA GLN A 116 -18.27 0.15 -3.33
C GLN A 116 -19.06 0.05 -2.02
N ARG A 117 -18.37 -0.06 -0.88
CA ARG A 117 -18.99 -0.21 0.45
C ARG A 117 -18.24 0.61 1.49
N PRO A 118 -18.95 1.18 2.48
CA PRO A 118 -18.30 1.85 3.61
C PRO A 118 -17.34 0.94 4.40
N ALA A 119 -17.61 -0.37 4.44
CA ALA A 119 -16.72 -1.33 5.09
C ALA A 119 -15.33 -1.41 4.43
N ASP A 120 -15.29 -1.38 3.09
CA ASP A 120 -14.04 -1.38 2.32
C ASP A 120 -13.27 -0.07 2.53
N ALA A 121 -13.99 1.06 2.56
CA ALA A 121 -13.41 2.38 2.86
C ALA A 121 -12.75 2.40 4.25
N ARG A 122 -13.42 1.84 5.27
CA ARG A 122 -12.86 1.71 6.62
C ARG A 122 -11.66 0.77 6.66
N ALA A 123 -11.69 -0.34 5.92
CA ALA A 123 -10.55 -1.27 5.85
C ALA A 123 -9.33 -0.58 5.21
N PHE A 124 -9.53 0.15 4.12
CA PHE A 124 -8.48 0.89 3.45
C PHE A 124 -7.88 1.99 4.34
N ASP A 125 -8.73 2.77 5.04
CA ASP A 125 -8.31 3.78 6.02
C ASP A 125 -7.44 3.18 7.14
N ARG A 126 -7.79 1.99 7.66
CA ARG A 126 -6.94 1.29 8.64
C ARG A 126 -5.59 0.88 8.06
N GLY A 127 -5.56 0.37 6.83
CA GLY A 127 -4.31 -0.02 6.17
C GLY A 127 -3.39 1.16 5.88
N VAL A 128 -3.93 2.31 5.46
CA VAL A 128 -3.15 3.55 5.25
C VAL A 128 -2.56 4.03 6.58
N ARG A 129 -3.36 4.06 7.65
CA ARG A 129 -2.88 4.46 8.98
C ARG A 129 -1.77 3.55 9.49
N LYS A 130 -1.98 2.23 9.41
CA LYS A 130 -0.97 1.24 9.83
C LYS A 130 0.35 1.41 9.06
N ALA A 131 0.29 1.60 7.74
CA ALA A 131 1.48 1.88 6.94
C ALA A 131 2.20 3.16 7.39
N MET A 132 1.46 4.23 7.73
CA MET A 132 2.06 5.48 8.23
C MET A 132 2.70 5.35 9.61
N GLU A 133 2.12 4.56 10.49
CA GLU A 133 2.67 4.21 11.81
C GLU A 133 3.97 3.39 11.64
N ASP A 134 3.97 2.37 10.79
CA ASP A 134 5.13 1.49 10.55
C ASP A 134 6.33 2.21 9.92
N MET A 135 6.07 3.25 9.10
CA MET A 135 7.14 4.13 8.60
C MET A 135 7.84 4.91 9.71
N THR A 136 7.14 5.16 10.82
CA THR A 136 7.59 6.00 11.92
C THR A 136 8.30 5.21 13.00
N GLU A 137 7.83 4.00 13.28
CA GLU A 137 8.33 3.18 14.39
C GLU A 137 9.59 2.35 14.09
N GLY A 138 10.13 2.38 12.86
CA GLY A 138 11.40 1.72 12.57
C GLY A 138 11.35 0.20 12.77
N SER A 139 10.59 -0.49 11.91
CA SER A 139 10.57 -1.96 11.74
C SER A 139 10.53 -2.79 13.03
N THR A 140 9.36 -2.86 13.66
CA THR A 140 8.97 -3.98 14.53
C THR A 140 7.81 -4.74 13.88
N THR A 141 8.08 -5.41 12.77
CA THR A 141 7.22 -6.53 12.38
C THR A 141 8.10 -7.69 11.96
N SER A 142 8.72 -8.29 12.98
CA SER A 142 9.13 -9.69 12.92
C SER A 142 7.87 -10.50 12.63
N SER A 143 7.71 -10.95 11.39
CA SER A 143 6.86 -12.09 11.12
C SER A 143 7.54 -13.30 11.75
N SER A 144 7.06 -13.73 12.92
CA SER A 144 7.39 -15.05 13.46
C SER A 144 6.10 -15.83 13.65
N THR A 145 5.61 -16.39 12.55
CA THR A 145 4.93 -17.67 12.59
C THR A 145 5.99 -18.74 12.83
N LEU A 146 6.20 -19.11 14.08
CA LEU A 146 6.81 -20.40 14.46
C LEU A 146 6.10 -20.89 15.72
N GLN A 147 4.92 -21.50 15.53
CA GLN A 147 4.49 -22.57 16.42
C GLN A 147 5.33 -23.78 16.01
N ASN A 148 6.33 -24.13 16.82
CA ASN A 148 6.89 -25.47 16.86
C ASN A 148 6.87 -25.95 18.30
N GLU A 149 6.31 -27.16 18.42
CA GLU A 149 5.95 -27.93 19.59
C GLU A 149 7.16 -28.44 20.37
N ALA A 150 6.97 -28.65 21.67
CA ALA A 150 7.65 -29.60 22.57
C ALA A 150 7.29 -29.14 24.00
N GLU A 151 6.87 -29.95 24.97
CA GLU A 151 6.66 -31.38 25.17
C GLU A 151 6.27 -31.44 26.66
N LEU A 152 5.45 -32.41 27.05
CA LEU A 152 5.47 -33.14 28.32
C LEU A 152 4.11 -33.83 28.44
N GLY A 153 3.96 -34.86 27.60
CA GLY A 153 3.04 -35.95 27.87
C GLY A 153 3.52 -36.69 29.11
N ASP A 154 2.59 -36.92 30.02
CA ASP A 154 2.79 -37.63 31.28
C ASP A 154 2.97 -39.13 30.97
N ASP A 155 4.21 -39.64 31.09
CA ASP A 155 4.52 -41.06 30.96
C ASP A 155 4.50 -41.72 32.35
N ASP A 156 3.48 -42.56 32.57
CA ASP A 156 3.30 -43.44 33.73
C ASP A 156 4.53 -44.33 34.02
N VAL A 157 5.05 -44.30 35.26
CA VAL A 157 5.96 -45.33 35.81
C VAL A 157 5.45 -45.83 37.16
N PHE A 158 5.14 -47.13 37.21
CA PHE A 158 4.81 -47.94 38.39
C PHE A 158 5.92 -47.90 39.47
N THR A 159 5.53 -47.67 40.74
CA THR A 159 6.05 -48.35 41.95
C THR A 159 5.09 -48.16 43.12
#